data_AF-A0A326QEZ3-F1
#
_entry.id   AF-A0A326QEZ3-F1
#
_cell.length_a   1.000
_cell.length_b   1.000
_cell.length_c   1.000
_cell.angle_alpha   90.00
_cell.angle_beta   90.00
_cell.angle_gamma   90.00
#
_symmetry.space_group_name_H-M   'P 1'
#
loop_
_entity.id
_entity.type
_entity.pdbx_description
1 polymer ?
#
loop_
_entity_poly.entity_id
_entity_poly.type
_entity_poly.pdbx_seq_one_letter_code
_entity_poly.pdbx_strand_id
1 'polypeptide(L)' 'MVLTPPPSDESAATAAHSDSRAALKAFVAFTPLVGAVVLPLVVPVLMVRFGVSTGVGVAVAASCVWFVAMLRTAEMPGHH' A
#
# COMPACT_ATOMS: atom_id res chain seq x y z
N MET A 1 1.86 40.41 -28.46
CA MET A 1 2.66 39.46 -27.66
C MET A 1 1.67 38.40 -27.20
N VAL A 2 1.34 37.37 -28.01
CA VAL A 2 2.09 36.09 -28.19
C VAL A 2 2.60 35.61 -26.82
N LEU A 3 2.18 34.50 -26.21
CA LEU A 3 1.52 33.27 -26.69
C LEU A 3 0.74 32.66 -25.50
N THR A 4 -0.56 32.37 -25.65
CA THR A 4 -1.22 31.42 -24.73
C THR A 4 -0.75 30.02 -25.15
N PRO A 5 -0.10 29.23 -24.27
CA PRO A 5 0.27 27.86 -24.62
C PRO A 5 -1.00 27.00 -24.73
N PRO A 6 -1.04 26.00 -25.63
CA PRO A 6 -2.18 25.09 -25.74
C PRO A 6 -2.21 24.10 -24.55
N PRO A 7 -3.30 23.98 -23.78
CA PRO A 7 -3.39 23.05 -22.65
C PRO A 7 -3.89 21.64 -23.05
N SER A 8 -3.60 21.16 -24.26
CA SER A 8 -4.12 19.85 -24.73
C SER A 8 -3.26 18.65 -24.34
N ASP A 9 -1.93 18.81 -24.32
CA ASP A 9 -1.03 17.68 -24.01
C ASP A 9 -0.78 17.55 -22.49
N GLU A 10 -0.76 18.67 -21.77
CA GLU A 10 -0.59 18.71 -20.31
C GLU A 10 -1.83 18.18 -19.58
N SER A 11 -3.03 18.46 -20.09
CA SER A 11 -4.30 18.00 -19.50
C SER A 11 -4.50 16.49 -19.65
N ALA A 12 -4.03 15.89 -20.76
CA ALA A 12 -4.10 14.45 -20.98
C ALA A 12 -3.05 13.68 -20.16
N ALA A 13 -1.82 14.22 -20.03
CA ALA A 13 -0.77 13.62 -19.22
C ALA A 13 -1.09 13.66 -17.70
N THR A 14 -1.70 14.76 -17.23
CA THR A 14 -2.10 14.92 -15.82
C THR A 14 -3.23 13.96 -15.43
N ALA A 15 -4.19 13.72 -16.33
CA ALA A 15 -5.27 12.76 -16.13
C ALA A 15 -4.74 11.31 -16.01
N ALA A 16 -3.85 10.88 -16.90
CA ALA A 16 -3.29 9.53 -16.88
C ALA A 16 -2.41 9.24 -15.64
N HIS A 17 -1.67 10.24 -15.14
CA HIS A 17 -0.85 10.10 -13.92
C HIS A 17 -1.72 10.01 -12.65
N SER A 18 -2.89 10.64 -12.64
CA SER A 18 -3.83 10.60 -11.53
C SER A 18 -4.49 9.22 -11.34
N ASP A 19 -4.80 8.54 -12.45
CA ASP A 19 -5.36 7.18 -12.44
C ASP A 19 -4.37 6.15 -11.88
N SER A 20 -3.11 6.22 -12.30
CA SER A 20 -2.07 5.31 -11.79
C SER A 20 -1.81 5.52 -10.30
N ARG A 21 -1.74 6.78 -9.83
CA ARG A 21 -1.62 7.08 -8.39
C ARG A 21 -2.87 6.65 -7.61
N ALA A 22 -4.06 6.79 -8.18
CA ALA A 22 -5.30 6.33 -7.56
C ALA A 22 -5.32 4.81 -7.43
N ALA A 23 -4.89 4.08 -8.45
CA ALA A 23 -4.74 2.62 -8.42
C ALA A 23 -3.71 2.16 -7.38
N LEU A 24 -2.56 2.84 -7.28
CA LEU A 24 -1.56 2.56 -6.23
C LEU A 24 -2.12 2.84 -4.83
N LYS A 25 -2.81 3.97 -4.62
CA LYS A 25 -3.45 4.31 -3.33
C LYS A 25 -4.53 3.30 -2.96
N ALA A 26 -5.32 2.85 -3.92
CA ALA A 26 -6.34 1.82 -3.73
C ALA A 26 -5.71 0.47 -3.37
N PHE A 27 -4.63 0.07 -4.04
CA PHE A 27 -3.90 -1.16 -3.74
C PHE A 27 -3.28 -1.14 -2.33
N VAL A 28 -2.63 -0.03 -1.97
CA VAL A 28 -2.04 0.19 -0.63
C VAL A 28 -3.11 0.25 0.45
N ALA A 29 -4.33 0.70 0.16
CA ALA A 29 -5.46 0.69 1.09
C ALA A 29 -6.13 -0.69 1.21
N PHE A 30 -6.14 -1.48 0.13
CA PHE A 30 -6.71 -2.84 0.15
C PHE A 30 -5.81 -3.81 0.91
N THR A 31 -4.50 -3.62 0.78
CA THR A 31 -3.47 -4.40 1.46
C THR A 31 -3.77 -4.52 2.97
N PRO A 32 -3.82 -3.45 3.81
CA PRO A 32 -4.12 -3.50 5.25
C PRO A 32 -5.48 -4.15 5.55
N LEU A 33 -6.48 -4.00 4.67
CA LEU A 33 -7.79 -4.63 4.84
C LEU A 33 -7.70 -6.17 4.68
N VAL A 34 -6.95 -6.64 3.69
CA VAL A 34 -6.67 -8.07 3.50
C VAL A 34 -5.87 -8.61 4.68
N GLY A 35 -4.85 -7.89 5.15
CA GLY A 35 -4.07 -8.27 6.32
C GLY A 35 -4.94 -8.39 7.58
N ALA A 36 -5.84 -7.43 7.81
CA ALA A 36 -6.71 -7.41 8.99
C ALA A 36 -7.69 -8.60 9.05
N VAL A 37 -8.08 -9.16 7.91
CA VAL A 37 -9.00 -10.31 7.85
C VAL A 37 -8.24 -11.64 7.77
N VAL A 38 -7.20 -11.71 6.93
CA VAL A 38 -6.46 -12.97 6.68
C VAL A 38 -5.56 -13.33 7.85
N LEU A 39 -4.86 -12.36 8.47
CA LEU A 39 -3.94 -12.63 9.57
C LEU A 39 -4.62 -13.30 10.79
N PRO A 40 -5.76 -12.82 11.33
CA PRO A 40 -6.41 -13.48 12.46
C PRO A 40 -7.03 -14.84 12.12
N LEU A 41 -7.20 -15.18 10.84
CA LEU A 41 -7.62 -16.51 10.39
C LEU A 41 -6.41 -17.45 10.26
N VAL A 42 -5.30 -16.96 9.71
CA VAL A 42 -4.07 -17.74 9.50
C VAL A 42 -3.35 -18.05 10.81
N VAL A 43 -3.37 -17.14 11.79
CA VAL A 43 -2.69 -17.32 13.07
C VAL A 43 -3.22 -18.51 13.88
N PRO A 44 -4.53 -18.67 14.12
CA PRO A 44 -5.08 -19.86 14.78
C PRO A 44 -4.76 -21.16 14.04
N VAL A 45 -4.81 -21.15 12.70
CA VAL A 45 -4.46 -22.32 11.88
C VAL A 45 -3.00 -22.72 12.10
N LEU A 46 -2.08 -21.74 12.10
CA LEU A 46 -0.66 -21.96 12.43
C LEU A 46 -0.47 -22.45 13.87
N MET A 47 -1.22 -21.90 14.83
CA MET A 47 -1.16 -22.30 16.24
C MET A 47 -1.59 -23.77 16.44
N VAL A 48 -2.64 -24.21 15.75
CA VAL A 48 -3.11 -25.60 15.79
C VAL A 48 -2.11 -26.56 15.13
N ARG A 49 -1.42 -26.12 14.07
CA ARG A 49 -0.54 -26.99 13.28
C ARG A 49 0.91 -27.03 13.77
N PHE A 50 1.44 -25.92 14.28
CA PHE A 50 2.86 -25.74 14.62
C PHE A 50 3.09 -25.18 16.03
N GLY A 51 2.04 -25.08 16.84
CA GLY A 51 2.11 -24.56 18.21
C GLY A 51 2.05 -23.03 18.30
N VAL A 52 1.78 -22.55 19.51
CA VAL A 52 1.53 -21.13 19.81
C VAL A 52 2.70 -20.22 19.44
N SER A 53 3.93 -20.62 19.80
CA SER A 53 5.14 -19.82 19.57
C SER A 53 5.39 -19.54 18.09
N THR A 54 5.21 -20.53 17.22
CA THR A 54 5.36 -20.41 15.77
C THR A 54 4.31 -19.47 15.18
N GLY A 55 3.04 -19.62 15.59
CA GLY A 55 1.96 -18.76 15.12
C GLY A 55 2.17 -17.30 15.50
N VAL A 56 2.57 -17.02 16.74
CA VAL A 56 2.86 -15.66 17.22
C VAL A 56 4.08 -15.08 16.50
N GLY A 57 5.17 -15.84 16.37
CA GLY A 57 6.40 -15.38 15.71
C GLY A 57 6.16 -14.98 14.24
N VAL A 58 5.39 -15.78 13.49
CA VAL A 58 5.04 -15.48 12.11
C VAL A 58 4.14 -14.24 12.01
N ALA A 59 3.15 -14.11 12.90
CA ALA A 59 2.28 -12.94 12.93
C ALA A 59 3.05 -11.63 13.16
N VAL A 60 3.97 -11.65 14.12
CA VAL A 60 4.83 -10.49 14.45
C VAL A 60 5.76 -10.16 13.28
N ALA A 61 6.45 -11.15 12.72
CA ALA A 61 7.36 -10.94 11.60
C ALA A 61 6.63 -10.37 10.37
N ALA A 62 5.46 -10.93 10.02
CA ALA A 62 4.64 -10.46 8.91
C ALA A 62 4.17 -9.01 9.15
N SER A 63 3.73 -8.67 10.37
CA SER A 63 3.33 -7.31 10.72
C SER A 63 4.49 -6.31 10.61
N CYS A 64 5.69 -6.68 11.04
CA CYS A 64 6.89 -5.84 10.88
C CYS A 64 7.22 -5.59 9.40
N VAL A 65 7.25 -6.64 8.57
CA VAL A 65 7.52 -6.51 7.13
C VAL A 65 6.52 -5.55 6.47
N TRP A 66 5.25 -5.70 6.83
CA TRP A 66 4.18 -4.86 6.32
C TRP A 66 4.28 -3.41 6.76
N PHE A 67 4.60 -3.19 8.03
CA PHE A 67 4.81 -1.86 8.58
C PHE A 67 5.95 -1.15 7.85
N VAL A 68 7.06 -1.85 7.58
CA VAL A 68 8.18 -1.33 6.79
C VAL A 68 7.73 -0.98 5.36
N ALA A 69 6.92 -1.81 4.71
CA ALA A 69 6.37 -1.52 3.38
C ALA A 69 5.48 -0.26 3.38
N MET A 70 4.63 -0.10 4.40
CA MET A 70 3.83 1.10 4.62
C MET A 70 4.70 2.34 4.83
N LEU A 71 5.72 2.28 5.68
CA LEU A 71 6.67 3.37 5.89
C LEU A 71 7.42 3.76 4.61
N ARG A 72 7.80 2.77 3.80
CA ARG A 72 8.48 3.00 2.51
C ARG A 72 7.55 3.67 1.49
N THR A 73 6.25 3.45 1.59
CA THR A 73 5.24 4.03 0.71
C THR A 73 4.83 5.45 1.15
N ALA A 74 5.05 5.77 2.43
CA ALA A 74 4.85 7.11 2.98
C ALA A 74 6.00 8.06 2.57
N GLU A 75 6.19 8.26 1.27
CA GLU A 75 6.99 9.40 0.79
C GLU A 75 6.26 10.69 1.17
N MET A 76 6.84 11.49 2.08
CA MET A 76 6.35 12.83 2.41
C MET A 76 6.38 13.68 1.13
N PRO A 77 5.28 14.39 0.77
CA PRO A 77 5.30 15.29 -0.37
C PRO A 77 6.27 16.43 -0.07
N GLY A 78 7.48 16.32 -0.63
CA GLY A 78 8.46 17.38 -0.67
C GLY A 78 7.84 18.58 -1.37
N HIS A 79 7.49 19.59 -0.58
CA HIS A 79 7.34 20.94 -1.10
C HIS A 79 8.72 21.37 -1.59
N HIS A 80 8.90 21.41 -2.90
CA HIS A 80 9.90 22.25 -3.55
C HIS A 80 9.21 23.52 -4.04
#